data_AF-X1FX58-F1
#
_entry.id   AF-X1FX58-F1
#
_cell.length_a   1.000
_cell.length_b   1.000
_cell.length_c   1.000
_cell.angle_alpha   90.00
_cell.angle_beta   90.00
_cell.angle_gamma   90.00
#
_symmetry.space_group_name_H-M   'P 1'
#
loop_
_entity.id
_entity.type
_entity.pdbx_description
1 polymer ?
#
loop_
_entity_poly.entity_id
_entity_poly.type
_entity_poly.pdbx_seq_one_letter_code
_entity_poly.pdbx_strand_id
1 'polypeptide(L)'
;GTAHALQEAGIPVRDVSEYTQSPSMLGGRVKTLHPKIHGALLAIRENPEQMEEVRKHNLELIDMVVVNLYPFLEVTEKEGISLDTAVENIDIGGPSMLRSAAKNFSYVAAVSNPEQYPQVLKELKENNCFLSKDTCFDLAVRVFQEVSTYNSFIGQYLAKQRNQKFPDILNLSFKKRQELRYGENPHQKAAVYQEEKETGLSAAEQLSGKELSFNNLLDLDAALGLISEFEEPTAVVIKHNNPCGVGCAVDLANAFEKAYKGDPLSAFGSIIGLNRRIDRATAEE
;
A
#
# COMPACT_ATOMS: atom_id res chain seq x y z
N GLY A 1 5.44 -24.12 -2.57
CA GLY A 1 4.51 -23.03 -2.93
C GLY A 1 4.51 -22.83 -4.42
N THR A 2 5.19 -21.78 -4.91
CA THR A 2 5.16 -21.35 -6.31
C THR A 2 5.49 -22.44 -7.32
N ALA A 3 6.60 -23.16 -7.15
CA ALA A 3 7.00 -24.24 -8.06
C ALA A 3 5.93 -25.34 -8.19
N HIS A 4 5.31 -25.71 -7.07
CA HIS A 4 4.25 -26.72 -7.04
C HIS A 4 3.00 -26.25 -7.80
N ALA A 5 2.54 -25.03 -7.55
CA ALA A 5 1.37 -24.47 -8.24
C ALA A 5 1.57 -24.38 -9.76
N LEU A 6 2.77 -24.04 -10.22
CA LEU A 6 3.12 -24.03 -11.64
C LEU A 6 3.15 -25.44 -12.24
N GLN A 7 3.72 -26.42 -11.52
CA GLN A 7 3.74 -27.82 -11.95
C GLN A 7 2.34 -28.43 -12.05
N GLU A 8 1.44 -28.12 -11.09
CA GLU A 8 0.03 -28.52 -11.15
C GLU A 8 -0.69 -27.94 -12.36
N ALA A 9 -0.31 -26.74 -12.80
CA ALA A 9 -0.79 -26.12 -14.03
C ALA A 9 -0.12 -26.68 -15.31
N GLY A 10 0.76 -27.68 -15.20
CA GLY A 10 1.47 -28.28 -16.33
C GLY A 10 2.60 -27.42 -16.89
N ILE A 11 3.04 -26.39 -16.16
CA ILE A 11 4.14 -25.51 -16.56
C ILE A 11 5.46 -26.13 -16.08
N PRO A 12 6.44 -26.34 -16.98
CA PRO A 12 7.76 -26.82 -16.59
C PRO A 12 8.44 -25.86 -15.61
N VAL A 13 8.98 -26.38 -14.52
CA VAL A 13 9.70 -25.60 -13.50
C VAL A 13 11.03 -26.26 -13.18
N ARG A 14 12.09 -25.45 -13.17
CA ARG A 14 13.40 -25.82 -12.62
C ARG A 14 13.50 -25.31 -11.18
N ASP A 15 13.82 -26.19 -10.24
CA ASP A 15 13.93 -25.80 -8.83
C ASP A 15 15.18 -24.95 -8.58
N VAL A 16 15.10 -24.02 -7.62
CA VAL A 16 16.25 -23.16 -7.24
C VAL A 16 17.42 -24.00 -6.73
N SER A 17 17.15 -25.09 -6.00
CA SER A 17 18.18 -26.00 -5.51
C SER A 17 18.90 -26.73 -6.65
N GLU A 18 18.19 -27.06 -7.73
CA GLU A 18 18.76 -27.67 -8.93
C GLU A 18 19.71 -26.71 -9.65
N TYR A 19 19.33 -25.44 -9.79
CA TYR A 19 20.17 -24.41 -10.41
C TYR A 19 21.38 -24.04 -9.54
N THR A 20 21.14 -23.79 -8.26
CA THR A 20 22.20 -23.36 -7.33
C THR A 20 23.16 -24.50 -6.96
N GLN A 21 22.73 -25.76 -7.09
CA GLN A 21 23.44 -26.95 -6.62
C GLN A 21 23.77 -26.89 -5.11
N SER A 22 23.03 -26.08 -4.37
CA SER A 22 23.19 -25.92 -2.92
C SER A 22 22.10 -26.71 -2.19
N PRO A 23 22.44 -27.40 -1.08
CA PRO A 23 21.45 -28.10 -0.29
C PRO A 23 20.49 -27.12 0.38
N SER A 24 19.27 -27.57 0.65
CA SER A 24 18.34 -26.80 1.50
C SER A 24 18.92 -26.70 2.91
N MET A 25 19.21 -25.48 3.36
CA MET A 25 19.76 -25.20 4.68
C MET A 25 18.79 -24.34 5.50
N LEU A 26 18.82 -24.52 6.83
CA LEU A 26 18.07 -23.69 7.78
C LEU A 26 16.57 -23.60 7.47
N GLY A 27 15.95 -24.73 7.11
CA GLY A 27 14.53 -24.77 6.73
C GLY A 27 14.19 -23.99 5.45
N GLY A 28 15.18 -23.71 4.58
CA GLY A 28 14.99 -22.99 3.33
C GLY A 28 15.15 -21.47 3.45
N ARG A 29 15.53 -20.93 4.62
CA ARG A 29 15.72 -19.48 4.85
C ARG A 29 16.72 -18.80 3.92
N VAL A 30 17.73 -19.54 3.49
CA VAL A 30 18.85 -19.02 2.68
C VAL A 30 18.82 -19.52 1.24
N LYS A 31 17.72 -20.16 0.81
CA LYS A 31 17.64 -20.85 -0.49
C LYS A 31 17.96 -19.95 -1.70
N THR A 32 17.58 -18.67 -1.64
CA THR A 32 17.77 -17.72 -2.74
C THR A 32 18.93 -16.75 -2.51
N LEU A 33 19.54 -16.77 -1.32
CA LEU A 33 20.68 -15.92 -0.96
C LEU A 33 21.98 -16.52 -1.48
N HIS A 34 22.06 -16.69 -2.80
CA HIS A 34 23.15 -17.40 -3.46
C HIS A 34 23.81 -16.56 -4.56
N PRO A 35 25.15 -16.55 -4.69
CA PRO A 35 25.86 -15.79 -5.73
C PRO A 35 25.40 -16.12 -7.16
N LYS A 36 25.03 -17.37 -7.46
CA LYS A 36 24.50 -17.72 -8.79
C LYS A 36 23.20 -16.99 -9.15
N ILE A 37 22.36 -16.66 -8.16
CA ILE A 37 21.09 -15.94 -8.38
C ILE A 37 21.39 -14.46 -8.45
N HIS A 38 22.05 -13.90 -7.43
CA HIS A 38 22.32 -12.47 -7.38
C HIS A 38 23.30 -12.01 -8.47
N GLY A 39 24.28 -12.82 -8.85
CA GLY A 39 25.17 -12.55 -9.97
C GLY A 39 24.43 -12.52 -11.30
N ALA A 40 23.50 -13.46 -11.52
CA ALA A 40 22.63 -13.45 -12.69
C ALA A 40 21.68 -12.25 -12.76
N LEU A 41 21.24 -11.74 -11.61
CA LEU A 41 20.39 -10.56 -11.51
C LEU A 41 21.15 -9.24 -11.65
N LEU A 42 22.39 -9.18 -11.16
CA LEU A 42 23.16 -7.94 -11.01
C LEU A 42 24.21 -7.72 -12.10
N ALA A 43 24.50 -8.71 -12.94
CA ALA A 43 25.46 -8.57 -14.02
C ALA A 43 25.06 -7.42 -14.96
N ILE A 44 26.02 -6.52 -15.21
CA ILE A 44 25.89 -5.44 -16.18
C ILE A 44 26.25 -6.01 -17.55
N ARG A 45 25.23 -6.21 -18.39
CA ARG A 45 25.39 -6.98 -19.64
C ARG A 45 26.27 -6.28 -20.68
N GLU A 46 26.38 -4.96 -20.61
CA GLU A 46 27.28 -4.16 -21.45
C GLU A 46 28.73 -4.14 -20.94
N ASN A 47 29.03 -4.71 -19.77
CA ASN A 47 30.39 -4.80 -19.23
C ASN A 47 31.06 -6.13 -19.65
N PRO A 48 32.08 -6.12 -20.53
CA PRO A 48 32.71 -7.35 -21.02
C PRO A 48 33.39 -8.18 -19.92
N GLU A 49 33.97 -7.54 -18.90
CA GLU A 49 34.66 -8.22 -17.80
C GLU A 49 33.65 -9.00 -16.94
N GLN A 50 32.51 -8.38 -16.60
CA GLN A 50 31.44 -9.08 -15.87
C GLN A 50 30.82 -10.21 -16.70
N MET A 51 30.70 -10.04 -18.02
CA MET A 51 30.20 -11.10 -18.89
C MET A 51 31.18 -12.27 -19.06
N GLU A 52 32.49 -12.04 -18.89
CA GLU A 52 33.46 -13.13 -18.74
C GLU A 52 33.25 -13.88 -17.43
N GLU A 53 33.01 -13.18 -16.31
CA GLU A 53 32.71 -13.82 -15.03
C GLU A 53 31.41 -14.64 -15.07
N VAL A 54 30.37 -14.12 -15.72
CA VAL A 54 29.11 -14.83 -15.97
C VAL A 54 29.37 -16.14 -16.68
N ARG A 55 30.16 -16.13 -17.77
CA ARG A 55 30.54 -17.34 -18.51
C ARG A 55 31.38 -18.29 -17.66
N LYS A 56 32.42 -17.78 -16.99
CA LYS A 56 33.34 -18.57 -16.16
C LYS A 56 32.62 -19.32 -15.03
N HIS A 57 31.60 -18.70 -14.43
CA HIS A 57 30.86 -19.28 -13.31
C HIS A 57 29.55 -19.96 -13.74
N ASN A 58 29.29 -20.08 -15.05
CA ASN A 58 28.07 -20.66 -15.62
C ASN A 58 26.79 -20.02 -15.03
N LEU A 59 26.75 -18.69 -15.00
CA LEU A 59 25.58 -17.95 -14.55
C LEU A 59 24.59 -17.83 -15.70
N GLU A 60 23.36 -18.31 -15.49
CA GLU A 60 22.25 -18.11 -16.41
C GLU A 60 21.62 -16.75 -16.07
N LEU A 61 21.77 -15.77 -16.97
CA LEU A 61 21.21 -14.43 -16.77
C LEU A 61 19.68 -14.52 -16.57
N ILE A 62 19.17 -13.68 -15.67
CA ILE A 62 17.73 -13.61 -15.37
C ILE A 62 17.21 -12.28 -15.92
N ASP A 63 16.17 -12.34 -16.76
CA ASP A 63 15.54 -11.17 -17.37
C ASP A 63 14.39 -10.60 -16.53
N MET A 64 13.80 -11.41 -15.64
CA MET A 64 12.64 -11.02 -14.86
C MET A 64 12.61 -11.71 -13.50
N VAL A 65 12.28 -10.96 -12.46
CA VAL A 65 11.94 -11.45 -11.12
C VAL A 65 10.49 -11.13 -10.85
N VAL A 66 9.72 -12.15 -10.47
CA VAL A 66 8.32 -12.01 -10.05
C VAL A 66 8.21 -12.53 -8.62
N VAL A 67 8.17 -11.62 -7.66
CA VAL A 67 8.22 -11.93 -6.23
C VAL A 67 7.30 -10.98 -5.47
N ASN A 68 6.31 -11.51 -4.77
CA ASN A 68 5.48 -10.73 -3.86
C ASN A 68 6.06 -10.76 -2.46
N LEU A 69 6.05 -9.62 -1.77
CA LEU A 69 6.44 -9.56 -0.36
C LEU A 69 5.37 -10.24 0.48
N TYR A 70 5.82 -11.04 1.46
CA TYR A 70 4.91 -11.68 2.40
C TYR A 70 4.15 -10.61 3.21
N PRO A 71 2.84 -10.77 3.45
CA PRO A 71 2.04 -9.75 4.12
C PRO A 71 2.33 -9.74 5.63
N PHE A 72 3.48 -9.20 6.01
CA PHE A 72 3.91 -9.10 7.40
C PHE A 72 2.90 -8.36 8.28
N LEU A 73 2.25 -7.32 7.73
CA LEU A 73 1.17 -6.60 8.41
C LEU A 73 0.01 -7.54 8.76
N GLU A 74 -0.54 -8.28 7.78
CA GLU A 74 -1.65 -9.22 8.00
C GLU A 74 -1.32 -10.29 9.04
N VAL A 75 -0.07 -10.75 9.10
CA VAL A 75 0.36 -11.74 10.09
C VAL A 75 0.47 -11.13 11.47
N THR A 76 1.09 -9.96 11.59
CA THR A 76 1.30 -9.29 12.89
C THR A 76 0.05 -8.67 13.50
N GLU A 77 -1.01 -8.46 12.71
CA GLU A 77 -2.32 -8.01 13.20
C GLU A 77 -3.18 -9.13 13.80
N LYS A 78 -2.81 -10.41 13.63
CA LYS A 78 -3.57 -11.52 14.21
C LYS A 78 -3.46 -11.48 15.73
N GLU A 79 -4.61 -11.56 16.41
CA GLU A 79 -4.65 -11.61 17.87
C GLU A 79 -3.81 -12.77 18.41
N GLY A 80 -2.99 -12.48 19.43
CA GLY A 80 -2.19 -13.49 20.13
C GLY A 80 -0.93 -13.95 19.39
N ILE A 81 -0.51 -13.30 18.29
CA ILE A 81 0.75 -13.65 17.64
C ILE A 81 1.95 -13.37 18.55
N SER A 82 2.85 -14.34 18.69
CA SER A 82 4.09 -14.18 19.46
C SER A 82 5.15 -13.43 18.66
N LEU A 83 6.09 -12.79 19.37
CA LEU A 83 7.26 -12.16 18.77
C LEU A 83 8.05 -13.16 17.92
N ASP A 84 8.26 -14.38 18.41
CA ASP A 84 8.99 -15.42 17.67
C ASP A 84 8.31 -15.72 16.34
N THR A 85 6.98 -15.91 16.34
CA THR A 85 6.23 -16.14 15.09
C THR A 85 6.32 -14.95 14.15
N ALA A 86 6.23 -13.71 14.65
CA ALA A 86 6.40 -12.53 13.81
C ALA A 86 7.80 -12.47 13.18
N VAL A 87 8.86 -12.71 13.95
CA VAL A 87 10.25 -12.72 13.47
C VAL A 87 10.48 -13.81 12.42
N GLU A 88 9.87 -14.98 12.57
CA GLU A 88 9.94 -16.07 11.57
C GLU A 88 9.31 -15.68 10.22
N ASN A 89 8.36 -14.76 10.21
CA ASN A 89 7.68 -14.29 9.00
C ASN A 89 8.38 -13.10 8.32
N ILE A 90 9.55 -12.68 8.81
CA ILE A 90 10.39 -11.67 8.15
C ILE A 90 11.09 -12.32 6.95
N ASP A 91 10.72 -11.90 5.74
CA ASP A 91 11.33 -12.37 4.50
C ASP A 91 12.64 -11.62 4.25
N ILE A 92 13.70 -12.38 4.02
CA ILE A 92 15.02 -11.87 3.64
C ILE A 92 15.26 -12.09 2.14
N GLY A 93 14.87 -13.25 1.61
CA GLY A 93 15.19 -13.67 0.25
C GLY A 93 14.39 -12.88 -0.78
N GLY A 94 13.09 -12.68 -0.56
CA GLY A 94 12.21 -11.96 -1.46
C GLY A 94 12.65 -10.51 -1.69
N PRO A 95 12.75 -9.68 -0.62
CA PRO A 95 13.26 -8.32 -0.74
C PRO A 95 14.66 -8.25 -1.36
N SER A 96 15.56 -9.19 -1.06
CA SER A 96 16.92 -9.19 -1.62
C SER A 96 16.91 -9.41 -3.14
N MET A 97 16.11 -10.34 -3.64
CA MET A 97 15.99 -10.59 -5.08
C MET A 97 15.33 -9.41 -5.79
N LEU A 98 14.24 -8.88 -5.24
CA LEU A 98 13.56 -7.70 -5.79
C LEU A 98 14.49 -6.50 -5.87
N ARG A 99 15.22 -6.18 -4.80
CA ARG A 99 16.20 -5.08 -4.80
C ARG A 99 17.32 -5.30 -5.81
N SER A 100 17.75 -6.55 -6.00
CA SER A 100 18.79 -6.88 -6.98
C SER A 100 18.30 -6.62 -8.41
N ALA A 101 17.10 -7.09 -8.73
CA ALA A 101 16.46 -6.85 -10.02
C ALA A 101 16.19 -5.35 -10.25
N ALA A 102 15.57 -4.67 -9.29
CA ALA A 102 15.24 -3.25 -9.38
C ALA A 102 16.48 -2.36 -9.48
N LYS A 103 17.58 -2.69 -8.79
CA LYS A 103 18.87 -2.01 -8.98
C LYS A 103 19.37 -2.13 -10.42
N ASN A 104 19.14 -3.29 -11.05
CA ASN A 104 19.60 -3.60 -12.40
C ASN A 104 18.49 -3.48 -13.46
N PHE A 105 17.55 -2.54 -13.28
CA PHE A 105 16.35 -2.38 -14.12
C PHE A 105 16.62 -2.18 -15.61
N SER A 106 17.82 -1.72 -15.97
CA SER A 106 18.25 -1.64 -17.38
C SER A 106 18.25 -3.00 -18.08
N TYR A 107 18.31 -4.10 -17.33
CA TYR A 107 18.41 -5.46 -17.86
C TYR A 107 17.42 -6.45 -17.24
N VAL A 108 16.87 -6.15 -16.06
CA VAL A 108 16.01 -7.08 -15.31
C VAL A 108 14.73 -6.39 -14.90
N ALA A 109 13.59 -6.94 -15.30
CA ALA A 109 12.29 -6.48 -14.85
C ALA A 109 11.97 -7.02 -13.44
N ALA A 110 11.48 -6.15 -12.55
CA ALA A 110 11.21 -6.51 -11.16
C ALA A 110 9.72 -6.33 -10.82
N VAL A 111 8.94 -7.41 -10.91
CA VAL A 111 7.50 -7.41 -10.67
C VAL A 111 7.23 -7.84 -9.23
N SER A 112 6.60 -6.97 -8.45
CA SER A 112 6.38 -7.17 -7.01
C SER A 112 4.93 -7.33 -6.58
N ASN A 113 3.98 -7.03 -7.47
CA ASN A 113 2.55 -7.07 -7.20
C ASN A 113 1.76 -7.66 -8.39
N PRO A 114 0.77 -8.55 -8.17
CA PRO A 114 -0.01 -9.14 -9.26
C PRO A 114 -0.83 -8.11 -10.06
N GLU A 115 -1.15 -6.94 -9.48
CA GLU A 115 -1.80 -5.82 -10.18
C GLU A 115 -0.97 -5.32 -11.37
N GLN A 116 0.34 -5.60 -11.40
CA GLN A 116 1.23 -5.21 -12.48
C GLN A 116 1.18 -6.18 -13.67
N TYR A 117 0.65 -7.40 -13.51
CA TYR A 117 0.66 -8.43 -14.55
C TYR A 117 -0.06 -8.00 -15.84
N PRO A 118 -1.24 -7.35 -15.81
CA PRO A 118 -1.93 -6.96 -17.05
C PRO A 118 -1.08 -6.03 -17.94
N GLN A 119 -0.42 -5.03 -17.35
CA GLN A 119 0.44 -4.10 -18.09
C GLN A 119 1.69 -4.80 -18.63
N VAL A 120 2.38 -5.59 -17.79
CA VAL A 120 3.57 -6.36 -18.18
C VAL A 120 3.24 -7.32 -19.32
N LEU A 121 2.16 -8.10 -19.20
CA LEU A 121 1.73 -9.06 -20.22
C LEU A 121 1.32 -8.38 -21.52
N LYS A 122 0.68 -7.21 -21.44
CA LYS A 122 0.32 -6.42 -22.63
C LYS A 122 1.58 -6.02 -23.39
N GLU A 123 2.54 -5.42 -22.71
CA GLU A 123 3.75 -4.92 -23.35
C GLU A 123 4.62 -6.06 -23.91
N LEU A 124 4.75 -7.18 -23.20
CA LEU A 124 5.45 -8.36 -23.72
C LEU A 124 4.83 -8.88 -25.03
N LYS A 125 3.49 -8.86 -25.16
CA LYS A 125 2.80 -9.28 -26.39
C LYS A 125 3.00 -8.30 -27.54
N GLU A 126 3.09 -7.00 -27.24
CA GLU A 126 3.23 -5.93 -28.23
C GLU A 126 4.69 -5.74 -28.68
N ASN A 127 5.67 -6.05 -27.83
CA ASN A 127 7.09 -5.74 -28.02
C ASN A 127 7.99 -6.99 -28.16
N ASN A 128 7.54 -8.05 -28.84
CA ASN A 128 8.34 -9.27 -29.08
C ASN A 128 8.96 -9.87 -27.80
N CYS A 129 8.20 -9.92 -26.70
CA CYS A 129 8.63 -10.38 -25.38
C CYS A 129 9.69 -9.50 -24.68
N PHE A 130 9.80 -8.22 -25.06
CA PHE A 130 10.62 -7.24 -24.35
C PHE A 130 9.78 -6.24 -23.58
N LEU A 131 10.30 -5.77 -22.45
CA LEU A 131 9.79 -4.60 -21.74
C LEU A 131 10.69 -3.41 -22.04
N SER A 132 10.09 -2.24 -22.21
CA SER A 132 10.84 -1.00 -22.37
C SER A 132 11.61 -0.64 -21.10
N LYS A 133 12.67 0.14 -21.26
CA LYS A 133 13.46 0.64 -20.13
C LYS A 133 12.62 1.47 -19.16
N ASP A 134 11.65 2.22 -19.69
CA ASP A 134 10.74 3.05 -18.89
C ASP A 134 9.84 2.17 -18.03
N THR A 135 9.23 1.11 -18.60
CA THR A 135 8.45 0.14 -17.82
C THR A 135 9.32 -0.54 -16.74
N CYS A 136 10.53 -0.99 -17.09
CA CYS A 136 11.42 -1.60 -16.10
C CYS A 136 11.81 -0.61 -14.98
N PHE A 137 11.98 0.67 -15.31
CA PHE A 137 12.24 1.71 -14.33
C PHE A 137 11.03 1.94 -13.40
N ASP A 138 9.81 2.01 -13.94
CA ASP A 138 8.58 2.15 -13.15
C ASP A 138 8.39 0.96 -12.19
N LEU A 139 8.64 -0.26 -12.69
CA LEU A 139 8.66 -1.49 -11.89
C LEU A 139 9.70 -1.40 -10.76
N ALA A 140 10.90 -0.91 -11.05
CA ALA A 140 11.96 -0.74 -10.06
C ALA A 140 11.62 0.31 -8.99
N VAL A 141 11.04 1.45 -9.39
CA VAL A 141 10.52 2.46 -8.46
C VAL A 141 9.50 1.83 -7.52
N ARG A 142 8.57 1.04 -8.07
CA ARG A 142 7.55 0.35 -7.27
C ARG A 142 8.16 -0.62 -6.26
N VAL A 143 9.16 -1.39 -6.66
CA VAL A 143 9.89 -2.31 -5.77
C VAL A 143 10.50 -1.57 -4.59
N PHE A 144 11.21 -0.46 -4.82
CA PHE A 144 11.85 0.26 -3.72
C PHE A 144 10.82 0.90 -2.77
N GLN A 145 9.68 1.36 -3.28
CA GLN A 145 8.57 1.86 -2.46
C GLN A 145 7.97 0.75 -1.58
N GLU A 146 7.69 -0.42 -2.17
CA GLU A 146 7.10 -1.55 -1.44
C GLU A 146 8.07 -2.14 -0.40
N VAL A 147 9.35 -2.29 -0.74
CA VAL A 147 10.37 -2.75 0.21
C VAL A 147 10.60 -1.73 1.34
N SER A 148 10.54 -0.43 1.06
CA SER A 148 10.62 0.61 2.08
C SER A 148 9.44 0.52 3.06
N THR A 149 8.22 0.33 2.52
CA THR A 149 7.00 0.17 3.32
C THR A 149 7.07 -1.09 4.18
N TYR A 150 7.49 -2.22 3.60
CA TYR A 150 7.68 -3.49 4.29
C TYR A 150 8.64 -3.38 5.48
N ASN A 151 9.82 -2.77 5.28
CA ASN A 151 10.79 -2.57 6.36
C ASN A 151 10.27 -1.61 7.44
N SER A 152 9.48 -0.60 7.04
CA SER A 152 8.86 0.33 7.99
C SER A 152 7.90 -0.40 8.93
N PHE A 153 7.08 -1.32 8.42
CA PHE A 153 6.19 -2.14 9.25
C PHE A 153 6.95 -3.06 10.20
N ILE A 154 8.03 -3.71 9.74
CA ILE A 154 8.89 -4.51 10.63
C ILE A 154 9.47 -3.65 11.75
N GLY A 155 10.03 -2.49 11.41
CA GLY A 155 10.63 -1.57 12.38
C GLY A 155 9.61 -1.09 13.41
N GLN A 156 8.42 -0.68 12.97
CA GLN A 156 7.33 -0.27 13.86
C GLN A 156 6.88 -1.41 14.78
N TYR A 157 6.70 -2.63 14.25
CA TYR A 157 6.28 -3.77 15.05
C TYR A 157 7.29 -4.11 16.15
N LEU A 158 8.59 -4.17 15.80
CA LEU A 158 9.66 -4.47 16.76
C LEU A 158 9.83 -3.35 17.80
N ALA A 159 9.68 -2.08 17.40
CA ALA A 159 9.74 -0.95 18.31
C ALA A 159 8.59 -0.97 19.34
N LYS A 160 7.38 -1.35 18.92
CA LYS A 160 6.22 -1.50 19.83
C LYS A 160 6.49 -2.50 20.97
N GLN A 161 7.30 -3.53 20.74
CA GLN A 161 7.68 -4.50 21.79
C GLN A 161 8.51 -3.89 22.93
N ARG A 162 9.02 -2.66 22.76
CA ARG A 162 9.74 -1.92 23.80
C ARG A 162 8.83 -1.12 24.72
N ASN A 163 7.51 -1.12 24.51
CA ASN A 163 6.52 -0.39 25.31
C ASN A 163 6.84 1.11 25.47
N GLN A 164 7.49 1.71 24.47
CA GLN A 164 7.73 3.15 24.44
C GLN A 164 6.46 3.88 23.97
N LYS A 165 6.13 5.00 24.62
CA LYS A 165 4.97 5.82 24.23
C LYS A 165 5.14 6.49 22.86
N PHE A 166 6.36 6.92 22.55
CA PHE A 166 6.74 7.51 21.27
C PHE A 166 8.02 6.83 20.80
N PRO A 167 8.10 6.41 19.53
CA PRO A 167 9.31 5.74 19.01
C PRO A 167 10.43 6.76 18.73
N ASP A 168 11.67 6.30 18.85
CA ASP A 168 12.85 7.11 18.45
C ASP A 168 12.87 7.40 16.94
N ILE A 169 12.27 6.51 16.13
CA ILE A 169 12.12 6.66 14.67
C ILE A 169 10.65 6.48 14.31
N LEU A 170 10.04 7.53 13.76
CA LEU A 170 8.68 7.50 13.23
C LEU A 170 8.72 7.30 11.71
N ASN A 171 8.34 6.11 11.24
CA ASN A 171 8.14 5.84 9.83
C ASN A 171 6.65 5.93 9.50
N LEU A 172 6.27 6.73 8.52
CA LEU A 172 4.91 6.82 8.01
C LEU A 172 4.91 6.40 6.54
N SER A 173 3.97 5.53 6.14
CA SER A 173 3.87 5.03 4.77
C SER A 173 2.44 5.16 4.30
N PHE A 174 2.26 5.91 3.21
CA PHE A 174 0.94 6.14 2.64
C PHE A 174 0.95 5.92 1.13
N LYS A 175 -0.14 5.35 0.60
CA LYS A 175 -0.41 5.21 -0.83
C LYS A 175 -1.22 6.39 -1.31
N LYS A 176 -0.87 6.98 -2.46
CA LYS A 176 -1.68 8.04 -3.08
C LYS A 176 -3.03 7.44 -3.47
N ARG A 177 -4.12 8.01 -2.96
CA ARG A 177 -5.49 7.63 -3.32
C ARG A 177 -5.96 8.40 -4.55
N GLN A 178 -5.81 9.73 -4.52
CA GLN A 178 -6.19 10.60 -5.63
C GLN A 178 -5.45 11.94 -5.57
N GLU A 179 -5.30 12.60 -6.71
CA GLU A 179 -4.94 14.02 -6.75
C GLU A 179 -6.20 14.87 -6.55
N LEU A 180 -6.04 16.07 -6.00
CA LEU A 180 -7.13 17.01 -5.83
C LEU A 180 -6.98 18.17 -6.79
N ARG A 181 -8.10 18.77 -7.19
CA ARG A 181 -8.13 19.93 -8.10
C ARG A 181 -7.22 21.08 -7.64
N TYR A 182 -7.17 21.32 -6.34
CA TYR A 182 -6.28 22.25 -5.66
C TYR A 182 -6.27 21.95 -4.15
N GLY A 183 -5.39 22.63 -3.40
CA GLY A 183 -5.32 22.55 -1.94
C GLY A 183 -6.43 23.37 -1.26
N GLU A 184 -6.10 24.05 -0.17
CA GLU A 184 -7.05 24.92 0.53
C GLU A 184 -7.49 26.10 -0.36
N ASN A 185 -6.59 26.58 -1.23
CA ASN A 185 -6.81 27.67 -2.17
C ASN A 185 -6.44 27.27 -3.61
N PRO A 186 -7.05 27.89 -4.65
CA PRO A 186 -6.87 27.48 -6.06
C PRO A 186 -5.44 27.46 -6.61
N HIS A 187 -4.53 28.22 -6.02
CA HIS A 187 -3.13 28.27 -6.45
C HIS A 187 -2.25 27.16 -5.85
N GLN A 188 -2.78 26.37 -4.91
CA GLN A 188 -2.07 25.30 -4.24
C GLN A 188 -2.41 23.95 -4.89
N LYS A 189 -1.43 23.05 -4.99
CA LYS A 189 -1.65 21.65 -5.42
C LYS A 189 -1.90 20.78 -4.19
N ALA A 190 -2.71 19.73 -4.32
CA ALA A 190 -2.95 18.77 -3.24
C ALA A 190 -3.25 17.36 -3.76
N ALA A 191 -3.11 16.38 -2.88
CA ALA A 191 -3.46 15.00 -3.11
C ALA A 191 -3.85 14.33 -1.79
N VAL A 192 -4.68 13.30 -1.86
CA VAL A 192 -5.07 12.46 -0.71
C VAL A 192 -4.19 11.22 -0.71
N TYR A 193 -3.66 10.92 0.46
CA TYR A 193 -2.89 9.71 0.73
C TYR A 193 -3.61 8.90 1.81
N GLN A 194 -3.53 7.58 1.73
CA GLN A 194 -4.14 6.65 2.68
C GLN A 194 -3.10 5.66 3.22
N GLU A 195 -3.28 5.25 4.47
CA GLU A 195 -2.51 4.14 5.04
C GLU A 195 -2.93 2.82 4.40
N GLU A 196 -2.14 1.76 4.60
CA GLU A 196 -2.49 0.41 4.12
C GLU A 196 -3.79 -0.09 4.75
N LYS A 197 -4.04 0.29 6.00
CA LYS A 197 -5.29 0.01 6.72
C LYS A 197 -6.26 1.18 6.53
N GLU A 198 -7.31 0.95 5.77
CA GLU A 198 -8.35 1.95 5.56
C GLU A 198 -9.16 2.15 6.84
N THR A 199 -9.07 3.36 7.41
CA THR A 199 -9.85 3.78 8.58
C THR A 199 -10.35 5.22 8.43
N GLY A 200 -11.44 5.56 9.12
CA GLY A 200 -12.03 6.90 9.05
C GLY A 200 -12.37 7.30 7.61
N LEU A 201 -12.03 8.53 7.22
CA LEU A 201 -12.28 9.04 5.87
C LEU A 201 -11.53 8.30 4.76
N SER A 202 -10.40 7.66 5.08
CA SER A 202 -9.66 6.90 4.05
C SER A 202 -10.45 5.71 3.54
N ALA A 203 -11.35 5.15 4.37
CA ALA A 203 -12.27 4.07 4.01
C ALA A 203 -13.62 4.56 3.42
N ALA A 204 -13.84 5.88 3.35
CA ALA A 204 -15.13 6.41 2.92
C ALA A 204 -15.36 6.19 1.42
N GLU A 205 -16.56 5.74 1.06
CA GLU A 205 -17.01 5.61 -0.33
C GLU A 205 -17.84 6.82 -0.75
N GLN A 206 -17.49 7.43 -1.88
CA GLN A 206 -18.30 8.51 -2.46
C GLN A 206 -19.42 7.92 -3.33
N LEU A 207 -20.65 7.93 -2.82
CA LEU A 207 -21.81 7.36 -3.52
C LEU A 207 -22.38 8.28 -4.62
N SER A 208 -22.17 9.60 -4.51
CA SER A 208 -22.70 10.59 -5.45
C SER A 208 -21.96 11.93 -5.37
N GLY A 209 -22.32 12.86 -6.24
CA GLY A 209 -21.84 14.24 -6.24
C GLY A 209 -20.56 14.45 -7.06
N LYS A 210 -20.05 15.68 -7.01
CA LYS A 210 -18.79 16.06 -7.65
C LYS A 210 -17.62 15.60 -6.80
N GLU A 211 -16.44 15.52 -7.40
CA GLU A 211 -15.18 15.27 -6.69
C GLU A 211 -15.00 16.21 -5.48
N LEU A 212 -14.68 15.63 -4.32
CA LEU A 212 -14.45 16.36 -3.07
C LEU A 212 -13.22 17.27 -3.18
N SER A 213 -13.33 18.49 -2.67
CA SER A 213 -12.18 19.41 -2.53
C SER A 213 -11.38 19.10 -1.27
N PHE A 214 -10.19 19.69 -1.16
CA PHE A 214 -9.37 19.65 0.07
C PHE A 214 -10.16 20.10 1.31
N ASN A 215 -10.88 21.22 1.21
CA ASN A 215 -11.67 21.76 2.32
C ASN A 215 -12.86 20.86 2.65
N ASN A 216 -13.47 20.20 1.66
CA ASN A 216 -14.52 19.23 1.96
C ASN A 216 -13.99 18.04 2.76
N LEU A 217 -12.78 17.57 2.46
CA LEU A 217 -12.15 16.48 3.23
C LEU A 217 -11.82 16.91 4.65
N LEU A 218 -11.31 18.13 4.86
CA LEU A 218 -11.09 18.68 6.20
C LEU A 218 -12.39 18.81 7.00
N ASP A 219 -13.44 19.37 6.38
CA ASP A 219 -14.74 19.54 7.04
C ASP A 219 -15.41 18.18 7.32
N LEU A 220 -15.24 17.19 6.45
CA LEU A 220 -15.69 15.82 6.68
C LEU A 220 -14.94 15.15 7.84
N ASP A 221 -13.65 15.42 8.00
CA ASP A 221 -12.82 14.84 9.07
C ASP A 221 -13.25 15.41 10.43
N ALA A 222 -13.44 16.73 10.47
CA ALA A 222 -13.99 17.41 11.63
C ALA A 222 -15.40 16.94 11.98
N ALA A 223 -16.26 16.75 10.97
CA ALA A 223 -17.60 16.21 11.18
C ALA A 223 -17.54 14.81 11.76
N LEU A 224 -16.70 13.93 11.20
CA LEU A 224 -16.53 12.55 11.65
C LEU A 224 -15.96 12.48 13.08
N GLY A 225 -14.96 13.30 13.39
CA GLY A 225 -14.39 13.40 14.73
C GLY A 225 -15.43 13.81 15.77
N LEU A 226 -16.19 14.89 15.48
CA LEU A 226 -17.18 15.42 16.41
C LEU A 226 -18.37 14.48 16.62
N ILE A 227 -18.94 13.90 15.56
CA ILE A 227 -20.08 12.98 15.71
C ILE A 227 -19.72 11.68 16.43
N SER A 228 -18.44 11.29 16.42
CA SER A 228 -17.96 10.07 17.08
C SER A 228 -17.92 10.20 18.61
N GLU A 229 -18.07 11.41 19.17
CA GLU A 229 -18.17 11.62 20.62
C GLU A 229 -19.56 11.33 21.18
N PHE A 230 -20.56 11.09 20.32
CA PHE A 230 -21.96 10.93 20.73
C PHE A 230 -22.48 9.52 20.48
N GLU A 231 -23.16 8.97 21.49
CA GLU A 231 -23.85 7.70 21.36
C GLU A 231 -25.28 7.86 20.85
N GLU A 232 -25.99 8.94 21.17
CA GLU A 232 -27.37 9.19 20.71
C GLU A 232 -27.42 9.58 19.22
N PRO A 233 -28.59 9.49 18.53
CA PRO A 233 -28.74 10.07 17.20
C PRO A 233 -28.36 11.55 17.17
N THR A 234 -27.29 11.86 16.43
CA THR A 234 -26.65 13.18 16.42
C THR A 234 -26.35 13.62 15.00
N ALA A 235 -26.60 14.91 14.75
CA ALA A 235 -26.19 15.62 13.56
C ALA A 235 -25.24 16.77 13.92
N VAL A 236 -24.23 16.99 13.08
CA VAL A 236 -23.33 18.16 13.15
C VAL A 236 -23.33 18.88 11.82
N VAL A 237 -23.18 20.20 11.86
CA VAL A 237 -23.00 21.05 10.70
C VAL A 237 -21.67 21.78 10.83
N ILE A 238 -20.76 21.53 9.88
CA ILE A 238 -19.38 22.00 9.87
C ILE A 238 -19.15 22.95 8.70
N LYS A 239 -18.51 24.08 8.97
CA LYS A 239 -18.05 25.02 7.96
C LYS A 239 -16.66 25.52 8.27
N HIS A 240 -15.73 25.33 7.34
CA HIS A 240 -14.34 25.78 7.50
C HIS A 240 -13.72 25.28 8.81
N ASN A 241 -13.87 23.99 9.09
CA ASN A 241 -13.38 23.28 10.26
C ASN A 241 -14.02 23.71 11.60
N ASN A 242 -15.14 24.45 11.56
CA ASN A 242 -15.83 24.93 12.75
C ASN A 242 -17.29 24.42 12.78
N PRO A 243 -17.78 23.97 13.95
CA PRO A 243 -19.19 23.62 14.10
C PRO A 243 -20.05 24.88 14.14
N CYS A 244 -20.98 25.01 13.19
CA CYS A 244 -22.03 26.02 13.24
C CYS A 244 -23.31 25.48 13.92
N GLY A 245 -23.41 24.16 14.11
CA GLY A 245 -24.46 23.57 14.93
C GLY A 245 -24.25 22.09 15.23
N VAL A 246 -24.76 21.67 16.38
CA VAL A 246 -24.79 20.27 16.84
C VAL A 246 -26.16 20.01 17.44
N GLY A 247 -26.78 18.91 17.05
CA GLY A 247 -28.11 18.53 17.53
C GLY A 247 -28.17 17.05 17.86
N CYS A 248 -28.63 16.74 19.08
CA CYS A 248 -28.92 15.38 19.51
C CYS A 248 -30.44 15.22 19.73
N ALA A 249 -30.99 14.09 19.31
CA ALA A 249 -32.40 13.77 19.49
C ALA A 249 -32.64 12.26 19.53
N VAL A 250 -33.90 11.85 19.64
CA VAL A 250 -34.30 10.43 19.62
C VAL A 250 -34.30 9.85 18.20
N ASP A 251 -34.34 10.69 17.17
CA ASP A 251 -34.29 10.34 15.75
C ASP A 251 -33.43 11.35 14.98
N LEU A 252 -32.90 10.94 13.81
CA LEU A 252 -31.95 11.74 13.04
C LEU A 252 -32.56 13.00 12.42
N ALA A 253 -33.82 12.98 12.01
CA ALA A 253 -34.47 14.14 11.40
C ALA A 253 -34.56 15.30 12.42
N ASN A 254 -35.01 15.01 13.63
CA ASN A 254 -35.03 15.99 14.73
C ASN A 254 -33.62 16.41 15.17
N ALA A 255 -32.64 15.51 15.12
CA ALA A 255 -31.24 15.84 15.40
C ALA A 255 -30.68 16.83 14.36
N PHE A 256 -30.94 16.57 13.08
CA PHE A 256 -30.55 17.43 11.96
C PHE A 256 -31.23 18.80 12.04
N GLU A 257 -32.54 18.85 12.27
CA GLU A 257 -33.27 20.11 12.40
C GLU A 257 -32.69 20.99 13.52
N LYS A 258 -32.37 20.39 14.68
CA LYS A 258 -31.71 21.10 15.78
C LYS A 258 -30.31 21.60 15.40
N ALA A 259 -29.50 20.77 14.75
CA ALA A 259 -28.15 21.14 14.34
C ALA A 259 -28.19 22.29 13.33
N TYR A 260 -29.07 22.21 12.33
CA TYR A 260 -29.25 23.25 11.32
C TYR A 260 -29.73 24.58 11.92
N LYS A 261 -30.60 24.53 12.94
CA LYS A 261 -31.09 25.72 13.67
C LYS A 261 -30.04 26.39 14.57
N GLY A 262 -28.85 25.78 14.77
CA GLY A 262 -27.75 26.38 15.53
C GLY A 262 -27.31 27.72 14.94
N ASP A 263 -26.96 27.72 13.65
CA ASP A 263 -26.73 28.93 12.84
C ASP A 263 -27.13 28.67 11.38
N PRO A 264 -28.40 28.94 11.01
CA PRO A 264 -28.91 28.69 9.67
C PRO A 264 -28.18 29.46 8.56
N LEU A 265 -27.64 30.65 8.87
CA LEU A 265 -26.94 31.47 7.88
C LEU A 265 -25.59 30.83 7.53
N SER A 266 -24.88 30.31 8.54
CA SER A 266 -23.65 29.58 8.32
C SER A 266 -23.90 28.20 7.73
N ALA A 267 -24.97 27.50 8.12
CA ALA A 267 -25.29 26.16 7.63
C ALA A 267 -25.39 26.04 6.11
N PHE A 268 -25.74 27.12 5.40
CA PHE A 268 -25.74 27.13 3.95
C PHE A 268 -24.35 26.84 3.36
N GLY A 269 -24.27 25.77 2.55
CA GLY A 269 -23.03 25.29 1.91
C GLY A 269 -22.06 24.55 2.84
N SER A 270 -22.52 24.15 4.02
CA SER A 270 -21.73 23.41 5.02
C SER A 270 -21.69 21.90 4.74
N ILE A 271 -20.78 21.20 5.43
CA ILE A 271 -20.76 19.74 5.51
C ILE A 271 -21.61 19.28 6.68
N ILE A 272 -22.39 18.21 6.47
CA ILE A 272 -23.26 17.63 7.49
C ILE A 272 -22.71 16.24 7.85
N GLY A 273 -22.54 15.97 9.14
CA GLY A 273 -22.19 14.66 9.68
C GLY A 273 -23.34 14.05 10.48
N LEU A 274 -23.61 12.76 10.29
CA LEU A 274 -24.69 12.02 10.98
C LEU A 274 -24.12 10.70 11.51
N ASN A 275 -24.32 10.37 12.79
CA ASN A 275 -23.75 9.15 13.40
C ASN A 275 -24.65 7.91 13.26
N ARG A 276 -25.68 7.97 12.41
CA ARG A 276 -26.60 6.86 12.12
C ARG A 276 -26.90 6.79 10.64
N ARG A 277 -27.45 5.67 10.20
CA ARG A 277 -27.89 5.47 8.82
C ARG A 277 -29.01 6.46 8.49
N ILE A 278 -28.83 7.19 7.40
CA ILE A 278 -29.80 8.17 6.90
C ILE A 278 -31.07 7.44 6.43
N ASP A 279 -32.22 7.84 6.95
CA ASP A 279 -33.53 7.40 6.50
C ASP A 279 -34.20 8.43 5.59
N ARG A 280 -35.40 8.09 5.07
CA ARG A 280 -36.12 8.96 4.15
C ARG A 280 -36.49 10.30 4.79
N ALA A 281 -36.95 10.30 6.04
CA ALA A 281 -37.36 11.52 6.74
C ALA A 281 -36.17 12.46 6.90
N THR A 282 -35.02 11.95 7.34
CA THR A 282 -33.78 12.74 7.47
C THR A 282 -33.29 13.29 6.13
N ALA A 283 -33.48 12.55 5.03
CA ALA A 283 -33.05 12.98 3.70
C ALA A 283 -33.98 14.02 3.03
N GLU A 284 -35.23 14.14 3.50
CA GLU A 284 -36.21 15.12 2.99
C GLU A 284 -36.10 16.49 3.69
N GLU A 285 -35.55 16.54 4.90
CA GLU A 285 -35.21 17.77 5.65
C GLU A 285 -33.97 18.48 5.09
#